data_AF-A0A8B6BWZ0-F1
#
_entry.id   AF-A0A8B6BWZ0-F1
#
_cell.length_a   1.000
_cell.length_b   1.000
_cell.length_c   1.000
_cell.angle_alpha   90.00
_cell.angle_beta   90.00
_cell.angle_gamma   90.00
#
_symmetry.space_group_name_H-M   'P 1'
#
loop_
_entity.id
_entity.type
_entity.pdbx_description
1 polymer ?
#
loop_
_entity_poly.entity_id
_entity_poly.type
_entity_poly.pdbx_seq_one_letter_code
_entity_poly.pdbx_strand_id
1 'polypeptide(L)'
;MEAVPRMPMLSFELKQCPEYVDFGPVLKQYIKNHYGEDPAHYNKACSDLEQLRQSAVHVSHDFMGCSTLKKYYAQLQFLQGRFPMGEEGECGINFTWEDVFLGREVTIPDVKFEQACILYNIGALHSILGSIETRQSAD
;
A
#
# COMPACT_ATOMS: atom_id res chain seq x y z
N MET A 1 -39.84 7.62 -11.43
CA MET A 1 -38.67 7.62 -12.34
C MET A 1 -37.86 6.33 -12.12
N GLU A 2 -38.47 5.15 -12.27
CA GLU A 2 -37.79 3.87 -12.00
C GLU A 2 -37.00 3.32 -13.19
N ALA A 3 -37.25 3.80 -14.41
CA ALA A 3 -36.63 3.31 -15.65
C ALA A 3 -35.66 4.31 -16.31
N VAL A 4 -35.12 5.28 -15.55
CA VAL A 4 -34.18 6.27 -16.10
C VAL A 4 -32.81 5.60 -16.32
N PRO A 5 -32.22 5.67 -17.54
CA PRO A 5 -30.87 5.18 -17.79
C PRO A 5 -29.86 5.77 -16.81
N ARG A 6 -28.96 4.94 -16.30
CA ARG A 6 -27.96 5.38 -15.32
C ARG A 6 -26.81 6.10 -16.04
N MET A 7 -26.46 7.29 -15.57
CA MET A 7 -25.33 8.07 -16.07
C MET A 7 -24.00 7.36 -15.75
N PRO A 8 -22.97 7.47 -16.61
CA PRO A 8 -21.65 6.92 -16.30
C PRO A 8 -21.05 7.55 -15.04
N MET A 9 -20.23 6.79 -14.33
CA MET A 9 -19.52 7.23 -13.12
C MET A 9 -18.04 7.42 -13.45
N LEU A 10 -17.41 8.40 -12.80
CA LEU A 10 -15.95 8.58 -12.89
C LEU A 10 -15.25 7.62 -11.92
N SER A 11 -14.07 7.16 -12.31
CA SER A 11 -13.14 6.42 -11.47
C SER A 11 -11.72 6.93 -11.67
N PHE A 12 -10.84 6.59 -10.74
CA PHE A 12 -9.43 6.96 -10.77
C PHE A 12 -8.57 5.71 -10.99
N GLU A 13 -7.49 5.87 -11.73
CA GLU A 13 -6.50 4.82 -11.93
C GLU A 13 -5.68 4.59 -10.65
N LEU A 14 -5.22 3.34 -10.47
CA LEU A 14 -4.31 2.97 -9.39
C LEU A 14 -2.90 3.48 -9.70
N LYS A 15 -2.24 4.05 -8.68
CA LYS A 15 -0.79 4.30 -8.74
C LYS A 15 -0.05 2.98 -8.89
N GLN A 16 1.02 3.01 -9.67
CA GLN A 16 1.90 1.87 -9.91
C GLN A 16 3.19 2.00 -9.10
N CYS A 17 3.76 0.87 -8.71
CA CYS A 17 5.05 0.79 -8.05
C CYS A 17 5.97 -0.11 -8.90
N PRO A 18 7.03 0.44 -9.51
CA PRO A 18 7.92 -0.34 -10.37
C PRO A 18 8.98 -1.14 -9.58
N GLU A 19 9.23 -0.78 -8.32
CA GLU A 19 10.36 -1.31 -7.55
C GLU A 19 9.96 -2.29 -6.44
N TYR A 20 10.82 -3.30 -6.25
CA TYR A 20 10.80 -4.16 -5.08
C TYR A 20 11.36 -3.41 -3.87
N VAL A 21 10.73 -3.59 -2.70
CA VAL A 21 11.20 -3.02 -1.43
C VAL A 21 11.54 -4.14 -0.47
N ASP A 22 12.79 -4.15 -0.01
CA ASP A 22 13.30 -5.08 1.00
C ASP A 22 13.29 -4.42 2.38
N PHE A 23 12.43 -4.90 3.28
CA PHE A 23 12.36 -4.36 4.65
C PHE A 23 13.39 -5.03 5.56
N GLY A 24 13.79 -6.25 5.22
CA GLY A 24 14.60 -7.12 6.08
C GLY A 24 15.88 -6.46 6.60
N PRO A 25 16.80 -5.99 5.75
CA PRO A 25 18.09 -5.46 6.18
C PRO A 25 17.99 -4.32 7.19
N VAL A 26 17.15 -3.31 6.90
CA VAL A 26 16.99 -2.11 7.74
C VAL A 26 16.36 -2.47 9.09
N LEU A 27 15.23 -3.19 9.07
CA LEU A 27 14.53 -3.58 10.29
C LEU A 27 15.38 -4.50 11.17
N LYS A 28 16.04 -5.50 10.58
CA LYS A 28 16.90 -6.45 11.30
C LYS A 28 18.11 -5.78 11.93
N GLN A 29 18.71 -4.82 11.22
CA GLN A 29 19.82 -4.04 11.77
C GLN A 29 19.37 -3.20 12.97
N TYR A 30 18.21 -2.56 12.88
CA TYR A 30 17.64 -1.79 14.00
C TYR A 30 17.29 -2.69 15.19
N ILE A 31 16.69 -3.87 14.95
CA ILE A 31 16.37 -4.85 16.00
C ILE A 31 17.62 -5.25 16.76
N LYS A 32 18.70 -5.58 16.05
CA LYS A 32 19.98 -5.94 16.67
C LYS A 32 20.53 -4.80 17.54
N ASN A 33 20.48 -3.57 17.03
CA ASN A 33 21.14 -2.43 17.66
C ASN A 33 20.36 -1.84 18.84
N HIS A 34 19.02 -1.77 18.74
CA HIS A 34 18.19 -1.05 19.71
C HIS A 34 17.36 -1.97 20.61
N TYR A 35 16.99 -3.16 20.13
CA TYR A 35 16.27 -4.14 20.95
C TYR A 35 17.17 -5.24 21.52
N GLY A 36 18.40 -5.39 20.98
CA GLY A 36 19.34 -6.40 21.46
C GLY A 36 18.89 -7.84 21.18
N GLU A 37 17.95 -8.02 20.25
CA GLU A 37 17.39 -9.32 19.89
C GLU A 37 18.09 -9.90 18.66
N ASP A 38 18.08 -11.23 18.53
CA ASP A 38 18.59 -11.90 17.33
C ASP A 38 17.67 -11.62 16.13
N PRO A 39 18.18 -10.95 15.06
CA PRO A 39 17.36 -10.62 13.90
C PRO A 39 16.83 -11.82 13.13
N ALA A 40 17.41 -13.01 13.31
CA ALA A 40 16.96 -14.23 12.66
C ALA A 40 15.53 -14.62 13.07
N HIS A 41 15.09 -14.28 14.29
CA HIS A 41 13.72 -14.53 14.76
C HIS A 41 12.66 -13.78 13.94
N TYR A 42 13.05 -12.69 13.26
CA TYR A 42 12.14 -11.82 12.52
C TYR A 42 12.13 -12.10 11.01
N ASN A 43 12.88 -13.10 10.53
CA ASN A 43 12.94 -13.49 9.12
C ASN A 43 11.55 -13.74 8.52
N LYS A 44 10.72 -14.51 9.23
CA LYS A 44 9.37 -14.83 8.76
C LYS A 44 8.49 -13.58 8.68
N ALA A 45 8.53 -12.72 9.70
CA ALA A 45 7.72 -11.50 9.73
C ALA A 45 8.10 -10.53 8.60
N CYS A 46 9.39 -10.40 8.28
CA CYS A 46 9.85 -9.60 7.13
C CYS A 46 9.34 -10.18 5.81
N SER A 47 9.46 -11.51 5.62
CA SER A 47 8.97 -12.18 4.42
C SER A 47 7.45 -12.08 4.26
N ASP A 48 6.68 -12.23 5.35
CA ASP A 48 5.23 -12.07 5.32
C ASP A 48 4.83 -10.63 4.94
N LEU A 49 5.55 -9.62 5.45
CA LEU A 49 5.33 -8.21 5.11
C LEU A 49 5.64 -7.90 3.65
N GLU A 50 6.75 -8.42 3.13
CA GLU A 50 7.15 -8.28 1.73
C GLU A 50 6.15 -8.95 0.80
N GLN A 51 5.67 -10.15 1.13
CA GLN A 51 4.62 -10.83 0.37
C GLN A 51 3.30 -10.03 0.39
N LEU A 52 2.94 -9.47 1.54
CA LEU A 52 1.75 -8.64 1.67
C LEU A 52 1.86 -7.36 0.83
N ARG A 53 3.04 -6.72 0.80
CA ARG A 53 3.32 -5.59 -0.09
C ARG A 53 3.17 -5.99 -1.55
N GLN A 54 3.78 -7.10 -1.97
CA GLN A 54 3.67 -7.59 -3.35
C GLN A 54 2.22 -7.82 -3.78
N SER A 55 1.40 -8.34 -2.86
CA SER A 55 -0.04 -8.52 -3.08
C SER A 55 -0.81 -7.19 -3.14
N ALA A 56 -0.36 -6.17 -2.41
CA ALA A 56 -0.98 -4.85 -2.38
C ALA A 56 -0.63 -3.99 -3.60
N VAL A 57 0.59 -4.09 -4.13
CA VAL A 57 0.99 -3.35 -5.35
C VAL A 57 0.49 -4.02 -6.63
N HIS A 58 0.24 -5.34 -6.61
CA HIS A 58 -0.42 -6.09 -7.69
C HIS A 58 -1.84 -6.51 -7.31
N VAL A 59 -2.61 -5.57 -6.75
CA VAL A 59 -3.93 -5.84 -6.17
C VAL A 59 -4.94 -6.31 -7.22
N SER A 60 -5.81 -7.25 -6.85
CA SER A 60 -6.98 -7.64 -7.66
C SER A 60 -8.02 -6.52 -7.70
N HIS A 61 -8.72 -6.38 -8.82
CA HIS A 61 -9.76 -5.37 -9.01
C HIS A 61 -11.12 -5.86 -8.48
N ASP A 62 -11.16 -6.26 -7.21
CA ASP A 62 -12.33 -6.80 -6.52
C ASP A 62 -12.35 -6.40 -5.03
N PHE A 63 -13.38 -6.86 -4.30
CA PHE A 63 -13.51 -6.58 -2.87
C PHE A 63 -12.39 -7.21 -2.02
N MET A 64 -11.81 -8.32 -2.49
CA MET A 64 -10.65 -8.94 -1.85
C MET A 64 -9.43 -8.04 -1.96
N GLY A 65 -9.26 -7.35 -3.09
CA GLY A 65 -8.25 -6.33 -3.31
C GLY A 65 -8.34 -5.18 -2.31
N CYS A 66 -9.55 -4.66 -2.05
CA CYS A 66 -9.78 -3.66 -1.01
C CYS A 66 -9.30 -4.14 0.37
N SER A 67 -9.55 -5.41 0.68
CA SER A 67 -9.12 -6.01 1.95
C SER A 67 -7.60 -6.15 2.03
N THR A 68 -6.94 -6.54 0.94
CA THR A 68 -5.48 -6.64 0.85
C THR A 68 -4.80 -5.29 1.06
N LEU A 69 -5.27 -4.22 0.38
CA LEU A 69 -4.73 -2.87 0.56
C LEU A 69 -4.90 -2.37 2.00
N LYS A 70 -6.08 -2.56 2.59
CA LYS A 70 -6.36 -2.17 3.99
C LYS A 70 -5.48 -2.93 4.98
N LYS A 71 -5.27 -4.23 4.77
CA LYS A 71 -4.36 -5.05 5.58
C LYS A 71 -2.93 -4.52 5.51
N TYR A 72 -2.42 -4.24 4.30
CA TYR A 72 -1.07 -3.71 4.13
C TYR A 72 -0.92 -2.32 4.76
N TYR A 73 -1.87 -1.42 4.53
CA TYR A 73 -1.91 -0.10 5.16
C TYR A 73 -1.84 -0.18 6.69
N ALA A 74 -2.61 -1.09 7.31
CA ALA A 74 -2.58 -1.30 8.75
C ALA A 74 -1.20 -1.82 9.24
N GLN A 75 -0.56 -2.73 8.49
CA GLN A 75 0.78 -3.19 8.84
C GLN A 75 1.82 -2.05 8.78
N LEU A 76 1.73 -1.15 7.80
CA LEU A 76 2.59 0.03 7.74
C LEU A 76 2.41 0.95 8.95
N GLN A 77 1.18 1.13 9.44
CA GLN A 77 0.91 1.89 10.66
C GLN A 77 1.52 1.23 11.91
N PHE A 78 1.39 -0.09 12.04
CA PHE A 78 1.99 -0.84 13.14
C PHE A 78 3.52 -0.83 13.09
N LEU A 79 4.10 -0.88 11.89
CA LEU A 79 5.53 -0.81 11.67
C LEU A 79 6.09 0.56 12.06
N GLN A 80 5.44 1.64 11.62
CA GLN A 80 5.81 3.01 11.97
C GLN A 80 5.77 3.28 13.49
N GLY A 81 4.87 2.62 14.23
CA GLY A 81 4.82 2.70 15.69
C GLY A 81 5.99 2.05 16.42
N ARG A 82 6.83 1.27 15.71
CA ARG A 82 7.97 0.52 16.27
C ARG A 82 9.31 1.00 15.73
N PHE A 83 9.35 1.46 14.49
CA PHE A 83 10.58 1.82 13.80
C PHE A 83 10.54 3.29 13.35
N PRO A 84 11.62 4.07 13.55
CA PRO A 84 11.71 5.44 13.04
C PRO A 84 11.93 5.43 11.52
N MET A 85 10.85 5.29 10.75
CA MET A 85 10.88 5.15 9.28
C MET A 85 10.51 6.43 8.51
N GLY A 86 10.65 7.59 9.14
CA GLY A 86 10.52 8.88 8.44
C GLY A 86 11.80 9.23 7.68
N GLU A 87 11.77 10.33 6.93
CA GLU A 87 12.88 10.80 6.08
C GLU A 87 14.22 10.94 6.81
N GLU A 88 14.21 11.37 8.07
CA GLU A 88 15.42 11.49 8.92
C GLU A 88 15.57 10.33 9.92
N GLY A 89 14.73 9.30 9.80
CA GLY A 89 14.71 8.18 10.73
C GLY A 89 15.76 7.13 10.40
N GLU A 90 16.31 6.49 11.45
CA GLU A 90 17.32 5.42 11.31
C GLU A 90 16.83 4.19 10.54
N CYS A 91 15.51 4.05 10.37
CA CYS A 91 14.87 2.99 9.59
C CYS A 91 14.23 3.51 8.29
N GLY A 92 14.71 4.62 7.73
CA GLY A 92 14.25 5.14 6.45
C GLY A 92 14.39 4.09 5.33
N ILE A 93 13.33 3.91 4.54
CA ILE A 93 13.29 3.00 3.39
C ILE A 93 12.76 3.79 2.19
N ASN A 94 13.44 3.70 1.06
CA ASN A 94 12.98 4.32 -0.19
C ASN A 94 11.74 3.61 -0.72
N PHE A 95 10.69 4.39 -0.99
CA PHE A 95 9.49 3.93 -1.67
C PHE A 95 9.33 4.70 -2.97
N THR A 96 9.23 3.99 -4.09
CA THR A 96 9.09 4.56 -5.42
C THR A 96 7.69 4.30 -5.96
N TRP A 97 6.98 5.37 -6.36
CA TRP A 97 5.66 5.30 -6.96
C TRP A 97 5.56 6.19 -8.19
N GLU A 98 4.81 5.73 -9.19
CA GLU A 98 4.50 6.51 -10.38
C GLU A 98 3.32 7.46 -10.13
N ASP A 99 3.48 8.72 -10.52
CA ASP A 99 2.40 9.71 -10.57
C ASP A 99 1.42 9.41 -11.72
N VAL A 100 0.13 9.28 -11.39
CA VAL A 100 -0.93 8.87 -12.34
C VAL A 100 -1.25 9.90 -13.42
N PHE A 101 -0.81 11.15 -13.26
CA PHE A 101 -1.11 12.21 -14.24
C PHE A 101 0.10 12.57 -15.09
N LEU A 102 1.29 12.50 -14.49
CA LEU A 102 2.56 12.90 -15.12
C LEU A 102 3.35 11.71 -15.65
N GLY A 103 3.04 10.47 -15.23
CA GLY A 103 3.79 9.26 -15.58
C GLY A 103 5.24 9.28 -15.10
N ARG A 104 5.50 10.00 -13.99
CA ARG A 104 6.84 10.18 -13.43
C ARG A 104 6.97 9.41 -12.13
N GLU A 105 8.09 8.73 -11.96
CA GLU A 105 8.44 8.09 -10.71
C GLU A 105 8.89 9.11 -9.67
N VAL A 106 8.44 8.91 -8.44
CA VAL A 106 8.83 9.70 -7.27
C VAL A 106 9.27 8.74 -6.19
N THR A 107 10.49 8.94 -5.69
CA THR A 107 11.08 8.15 -4.61
C THR A 107 11.20 9.00 -3.35
N ILE A 108 10.63 8.54 -2.24
CA ILE A 108 10.72 9.23 -0.94
C ILE A 108 11.09 8.22 0.16
N PRO A 109 12.11 8.50 1.00
CA PRO A 109 12.51 7.65 2.12
C PRO A 109 11.60 7.81 3.36
N ASP A 110 10.28 7.84 3.18
CA ASP A 110 9.31 8.01 4.28
C ASP A 110 8.18 6.99 4.16
N VAL A 111 7.96 6.18 5.21
CA VAL A 111 6.84 5.24 5.28
C VAL A 111 5.48 5.93 5.12
N LYS A 112 5.35 7.21 5.47
CA LYS A 112 4.12 7.99 5.24
C LYS A 112 3.82 8.18 3.76
N PHE A 113 4.85 8.23 2.91
CA PHE A 113 4.67 8.28 1.47
C PHE A 113 4.08 6.98 0.93
N GLU A 114 4.61 5.82 1.37
CA GLU A 114 4.04 4.50 1.05
C GLU A 114 2.58 4.41 1.54
N GLN A 115 2.31 4.82 2.79
CA GLN A 115 0.96 4.84 3.37
C GLN A 115 0.00 5.70 2.54
N ALA A 116 0.42 6.89 2.11
CA ALA A 116 -0.38 7.78 1.29
C ALA A 116 -0.70 7.18 -0.09
N CYS A 117 0.27 6.53 -0.73
CA CYS A 117 0.06 5.87 -2.02
C CYS A 117 -0.89 4.67 -1.91
N ILE A 118 -0.74 3.85 -0.88
CA ILE A 118 -1.67 2.75 -0.61
C ILE A 118 -3.07 3.27 -0.29
N LEU A 119 -3.20 4.33 0.51
CA LEU A 119 -4.49 4.94 0.83
C LEU A 119 -5.18 5.53 -0.40
N TYR A 120 -4.40 6.17 -1.29
CA TYR A 120 -4.89 6.59 -2.60
C TYR A 120 -5.44 5.39 -3.38
N ASN A 121 -4.68 4.28 -3.47
CA ASN A 121 -5.11 3.07 -4.17
C ASN A 121 -6.36 2.42 -3.56
N ILE A 122 -6.57 2.52 -2.23
CA ILE A 122 -7.84 2.11 -1.60
C ILE A 122 -9.00 2.93 -2.17
N GLY A 123 -8.85 4.25 -2.25
CA GLY A 123 -9.87 5.15 -2.81
C GLY A 123 -10.12 4.90 -4.29
N ALA A 124 -9.05 4.80 -5.08
CA ALA A 124 -9.11 4.53 -6.51
C ALA A 124 -9.80 3.17 -6.80
N LEU A 125 -9.44 2.10 -6.09
CA LEU A 125 -10.09 0.80 -6.25
C LEU A 125 -11.58 0.87 -5.91
N HIS A 126 -11.96 1.54 -4.81
CA HIS A 126 -13.37 1.75 -4.49
C HIS A 126 -14.11 2.55 -5.58
N SER A 127 -13.47 3.55 -6.19
CA SER A 127 -14.07 4.30 -7.31
C SER A 127 -14.26 3.44 -8.56
N ILE A 128 -13.30 2.57 -8.87
CA ILE A 128 -13.38 1.61 -9.99
C ILE A 128 -14.56 0.67 -9.76
N LEU A 129 -14.62 0.03 -8.59
CA LEU A 129 -15.70 -0.91 -8.23
C LEU A 129 -17.08 -0.24 -8.28
N GLY A 130 -17.20 1.00 -7.78
CA GLY A 130 -18.44 1.76 -7.87
C GLY A 130 -18.82 2.14 -9.30
N SER A 131 -17.83 2.37 -10.17
CA SER A 131 -18.08 2.75 -11.56
C SER A 131 -18.56 1.61 -12.46
N ILE A 132 -18.14 0.37 -12.17
CA ILE A 132 -18.54 -0.83 -12.92
C ILE A 132 -19.91 -1.38 -12.50
N GLU A 133 -20.44 -0.96 -11.35
CA GLU A 133 -21.77 -1.37 -10.89
C GLU A 133 -22.87 -0.84 -11.82
N THR A 134 -23.79 -1.72 -12.22
CA THR A 134 -24.93 -1.40 -13.09
C THR A 134 -25.96 -0.48 -12.44
N ARG A 135 -26.08 -0.53 -11.11
CA ARG A 135 -27.03 0.26 -10.31
C ARG A 135 -28.49 0.02 -10.71
N GLN A 136 -28.79 -1.23 -11.10
CA GLN A 136 -30.13 -1.69 -11.43
C GLN A 136 -30.81 -2.40 -10.26
N SER A 137 -30.04 -2.98 -9.33
CA SER A 137 -30.51 -3.54 -8.06
C SER A 137 -30.26 -2.57 -6.89
N ALA A 138 -31.01 -2.77 -5.82
CA ALA A 138 -30.75 -2.14 -4.51
C ALA A 138 -29.70 -2.92 -3.69
N ASP A 139 -29.46 -4.17 -4.07
CA ASP A 139 -28.43 -5.06 -3.53
C ASP A 139 -27.10 -4.87 -4.27
#